data_AF-A0A0D0A025-F1
#
_entry.id   AF-A0A0D0A025-F1
#
_cell.length_a   1.000
_cell.length_b   1.000
_cell.length_c   1.000
_cell.angle_alpha   90.00
_cell.angle_beta   90.00
_cell.angle_gamma   90.00
#
_symmetry.space_group_name_H-M   'P 1'
#
loop_
_entity.id
_entity.type
_entity.pdbx_description
1 polymer ?
#
loop_
_entity_poly.entity_id
_entity_poly.type
_entity_poly.pdbx_seq_one_letter_code
_entity_poly.pdbx_strand_id
1 'polypeptide(L)'
;MPRLESLLPLSPSDTCWIPSSTDTYGTFDARRYNTIESLSADPLTASFNIFPPQNQTSTKIRPGTFIVFALSTAELAEQYPEDSADYRKICQYTPGRYLGLVTSTFARWNEDEGSTDEDVIVHFVSKYTPELSVVADHFVPIFPVSSTASEDSSALHTGILFPWIDYKQWTTLGVRLRVRRTNPSSLVFELRNEDFERFEDKAGKDYSLLETVDVDDETRDTLARLSVAPVALPAEIWFDIRNHPDIKEPLCFATDVDSLESIIVGCMSRDHESSALDEE
;
A
#
# COMPACT_ATOMS: atom_id res chain seq x y z
N MET A 1 43.91 -46.04 2.07
CA MET A 1 42.53 -46.56 1.98
C MET A 1 41.84 -46.39 3.34
N PRO A 2 41.19 -45.24 3.61
CA PRO A 2 40.25 -45.11 4.73
C PRO A 2 38.80 -45.06 4.24
N ARG A 3 37.92 -45.42 5.19
CA ARG A 3 36.51 -45.78 5.06
C ARG A 3 35.59 -44.63 4.65
N LEU A 4 34.59 -44.97 3.84
CA LEU A 4 33.37 -44.19 3.57
C LEU A 4 32.53 -44.06 4.85
N GLU A 5 32.27 -42.83 5.29
CA GLU A 5 31.16 -42.50 6.18
C GLU A 5 30.02 -41.93 5.33
N SER A 6 28.86 -42.59 5.45
CA SER A 6 27.61 -42.30 4.77
C SER A 6 26.87 -41.21 5.53
N LEU A 7 26.75 -40.01 4.94
CA LEU A 7 25.86 -38.96 5.43
C LEU A 7 24.45 -39.17 4.84
N LEU A 8 23.47 -39.36 5.72
CA LEU A 8 22.05 -39.34 5.40
C LEU A 8 21.56 -37.88 5.25
N PRO A 9 20.64 -37.58 4.33
CA PRO A 9 20.04 -36.26 4.22
C PRO A 9 18.94 -36.07 5.28
N LEU A 10 18.99 -34.93 5.98
CA LEU A 10 17.91 -34.41 6.82
C LEU A 10 16.78 -33.90 5.90
N SER A 11 15.58 -34.46 6.05
CA SER A 11 14.37 -33.92 5.44
C SER A 11 13.98 -32.60 6.11
N PRO A 12 13.58 -31.57 5.35
CA PRO A 12 12.94 -30.38 5.91
C PRO A 12 11.50 -30.70 6.32
N SER A 13 11.14 -30.38 7.56
CA SER A 13 9.77 -30.44 8.06
C SER A 13 9.06 -29.13 7.74
N ASP A 14 8.27 -29.11 6.67
CA ASP A 14 7.31 -28.04 6.38
C ASP A 14 6.20 -28.09 7.44
N THR A 15 6.31 -27.24 8.46
CA THR A 15 5.25 -27.07 9.47
C THR A 15 4.45 -25.84 9.08
N CYS A 16 3.44 -26.04 8.23
CA CYS A 16 2.41 -25.05 7.96
C CYS A 16 1.49 -24.97 9.19
N TRP A 17 1.55 -23.86 9.91
CA TRP A 17 0.64 -23.58 11.02
C TRP A 17 -0.67 -23.00 10.47
N ILE A 18 -1.77 -23.72 10.68
CA ILE A 18 -3.14 -23.24 10.49
C ILE A 18 -3.68 -22.92 11.88
N PRO A 19 -4.14 -21.69 12.18
CA PRO A 19 -4.90 -21.44 13.38
C PRO A 19 -6.33 -21.97 13.22
N SER A 20 -6.70 -22.89 14.10
CA SER A 20 -8.09 -23.30 14.32
C SER A 20 -8.74 -22.35 15.33
N SER A 21 -9.78 -21.61 14.94
CA SER A 21 -10.96 -21.47 15.79
C SER A 21 -12.18 -20.98 15.00
N THR A 22 -13.20 -21.81 15.04
CA THR A 22 -14.59 -21.54 14.68
C THR A 22 -15.33 -20.80 15.80
N ASP A 23 -16.32 -20.01 15.36
CA ASP A 23 -17.56 -19.58 16.01
C ASP A 23 -17.52 -18.46 17.08
N THR A 24 -18.16 -17.32 16.79
CA THR A 24 -19.57 -17.02 17.16
C THR A 24 -19.82 -15.49 17.26
N TYR A 25 -20.61 -14.96 16.32
CA TYR A 25 -21.44 -13.74 16.37
C TYR A 25 -20.84 -12.37 16.73
N GLY A 26 -20.63 -11.59 15.67
CA GLY A 26 -20.68 -10.13 15.64
C GLY A 26 -20.86 -9.70 14.19
N THR A 27 -22.11 -9.65 13.73
CA THR A 27 -22.48 -9.38 12.32
C THR A 27 -22.00 -7.99 11.91
N PHE A 28 -20.87 -7.94 11.21
CA PHE A 28 -20.36 -6.76 10.52
C PHE A 28 -21.30 -6.43 9.35
N ASP A 29 -22.01 -5.31 9.42
CA ASP A 29 -22.87 -4.84 8.33
C ASP A 29 -22.05 -4.06 7.31
N ALA A 30 -21.42 -4.79 6.40
CA ALA A 30 -20.68 -4.25 5.24
C ALA A 30 -21.59 -3.56 4.19
N ARG A 31 -22.89 -3.34 4.47
CA ARG A 31 -23.86 -2.83 3.48
C ARG A 31 -23.90 -1.31 3.30
N ARG A 32 -23.02 -0.53 3.94
CA ARG A 32 -23.04 0.95 3.80
C ARG A 32 -22.08 1.55 2.77
N TYR A 33 -21.29 0.74 2.07
CA TYR A 33 -20.53 1.19 0.90
C TYR A 33 -20.86 0.35 -0.33
N ASN A 34 -22.14 0.18 -0.61
CA ASN A 34 -22.64 -0.32 -1.90
C ASN A 34 -23.25 0.85 -2.68
N THR A 35 -22.42 1.53 -3.46
CA THR A 35 -22.86 2.11 -4.73
C THR A 35 -21.68 2.09 -5.69
N ILE A 36 -21.35 0.88 -6.16
CA ILE A 36 -21.03 0.50 -7.54
C ILE A 36 -21.12 -1.03 -7.53
N GLU A 37 -22.13 -1.57 -8.21
CA GLU A 37 -22.43 -3.00 -8.23
C GLU A 37 -21.49 -3.80 -9.14
N SER A 38 -21.28 -5.04 -8.70
CA SER A 38 -20.95 -6.25 -9.46
C SER A 38 -19.51 -6.43 -9.95
N LEU A 39 -18.78 -7.32 -9.28
CA LEU A 39 -18.37 -8.62 -9.86
C LEU A 39 -18.02 -9.63 -8.74
N SER A 40 -18.57 -10.83 -8.92
CA SER A 40 -18.62 -11.96 -8.00
C SER A 40 -17.25 -12.57 -7.69
N ALA A 41 -17.00 -12.88 -6.42
CA ALA A 41 -15.89 -13.72 -5.98
C ALA A 41 -16.35 -15.20 -5.92
N ASP A 42 -15.47 -16.12 -6.33
CA ASP A 42 -15.48 -17.48 -5.81
C ASP A 42 -14.03 -17.97 -5.61
N PRO A 43 -13.71 -18.70 -4.52
CA PRO A 43 -12.34 -19.06 -4.17
C PRO A 43 -12.04 -20.51 -4.58
N LEU A 44 -11.10 -20.73 -5.50
CA LEU A 44 -10.48 -22.04 -5.67
C LEU A 44 -8.98 -21.92 -5.88
N THR A 45 -8.25 -22.49 -4.92
CA THR A 45 -6.87 -22.96 -5.01
C THR A 45 -6.62 -23.68 -6.33
N ALA A 46 -5.71 -23.15 -7.15
CA ALA A 46 -5.18 -23.83 -8.33
C ALA A 46 -3.64 -23.89 -8.26
N SER A 47 -3.15 -25.11 -8.48
CA SER A 47 -1.75 -25.54 -8.51
C SER A 47 -0.99 -24.92 -9.69
N PHE A 48 0.18 -24.34 -9.44
CA PHE A 48 1.05 -23.78 -10.49
C PHE A 48 1.95 -24.86 -11.09
N ASN A 49 1.71 -25.16 -12.37
CA ASN A 49 2.73 -25.67 -13.28
C ASN A 49 2.42 -25.09 -14.66
N ILE A 50 3.17 -24.07 -15.10
CA ILE A 50 3.40 -23.70 -16.51
C ILE A 50 4.62 -22.74 -16.53
N PHE A 51 5.55 -23.01 -17.44
CA PHE A 51 6.79 -22.25 -17.68
C PHE A 51 6.53 -20.77 -18.01
N PRO A 52 7.41 -19.83 -17.61
CA PRO A 52 7.19 -18.42 -17.87
C PRO A 52 7.50 -18.07 -19.34
N PRO A 53 6.64 -17.28 -20.02
CA PRO A 53 7.05 -16.58 -21.23
C PRO A 53 8.12 -15.53 -20.90
N GLN A 54 9.21 -15.54 -21.68
CA GLN A 54 10.29 -14.56 -21.59
C GLN A 54 9.80 -13.17 -22.05
N ASN A 55 10.20 -12.14 -21.30
CA ASN A 55 10.15 -10.70 -21.60
C ASN A 55 9.08 -9.85 -20.90
N GLN A 56 8.84 -10.07 -19.61
CA GLN A 56 8.57 -8.96 -18.68
C GLN A 56 9.47 -9.15 -17.47
N THR A 57 10.38 -8.19 -17.24
CA THR A 57 11.09 -8.10 -15.97
C THR A 57 10.11 -7.58 -14.93
N SER A 58 9.23 -8.47 -14.44
CA SER A 58 8.46 -8.22 -13.20
C SER A 58 9.50 -7.87 -12.15
N THR A 59 9.58 -6.58 -11.82
CA THR A 59 10.49 -6.09 -10.79
C THR A 59 9.75 -6.34 -9.50
N LYS A 60 9.72 -7.61 -9.07
CA LYS A 60 8.96 -8.07 -7.93
C LYS A 60 9.35 -7.25 -6.70
N ILE A 61 8.53 -6.25 -6.38
CA ILE A 61 8.66 -5.47 -5.15
C ILE A 61 8.47 -6.46 -4.01
N ARG A 62 9.38 -6.48 -3.04
CA ARG A 62 9.32 -7.43 -1.92
C ARG A 62 8.72 -6.74 -0.68
N PRO A 63 7.92 -7.45 0.13
CA PRO A 63 7.61 -6.99 1.48
C PRO A 63 8.91 -6.70 2.26
N GLY A 64 8.88 -5.68 3.11
CA GLY A 64 10.05 -5.17 3.81
C GLY A 64 10.83 -4.10 3.04
N THR A 65 10.43 -3.76 1.80
CA THR A 65 11.13 -2.75 0.98
C THR A 65 10.57 -1.36 1.21
N PHE A 66 11.44 -0.39 1.50
CA PHE A 66 11.08 1.02 1.47
C PHE A 66 11.06 1.55 0.04
N ILE A 67 10.02 2.29 -0.29
CA ILE A 67 9.81 2.91 -1.60
C ILE A 67 9.37 4.35 -1.47
N VAL A 68 9.69 5.16 -2.48
CA VAL A 68 8.97 6.40 -2.73
C VAL A 68 7.90 6.13 -3.79
N PHE A 69 6.74 6.73 -3.65
CA PHE A 69 5.64 6.58 -4.61
C PHE A 69 4.87 7.88 -4.82
N ALA A 70 4.17 7.96 -5.95
CA ALA A 70 3.23 9.03 -6.29
C ALA A 70 2.05 8.44 -7.08
N LEU A 71 0.89 9.08 -7.00
CA LEU A 71 -0.27 8.68 -7.81
C LEU A 71 0.02 8.89 -9.30
N SER A 72 -0.36 7.94 -10.14
CA SER A 72 -0.17 8.06 -11.59
C SER A 72 -1.36 8.80 -12.20
N THR A 73 -1.18 10.11 -12.44
CA THR A 73 -2.22 10.92 -13.10
C THR A 73 -2.40 10.56 -14.56
N ALA A 74 -1.36 10.10 -15.25
CA ALA A 74 -1.46 9.64 -16.64
C ALA A 74 -2.45 8.47 -16.78
N GLU A 75 -2.30 7.45 -15.92
CA GLU A 75 -3.16 6.26 -15.91
C GLU A 75 -4.58 6.56 -15.44
N LEU A 76 -4.75 7.52 -14.53
CA LEU A 76 -6.07 8.01 -14.15
C LEU A 76 -6.73 8.75 -15.32
N ALA A 77 -5.96 9.54 -16.07
CA ALA A 77 -6.47 10.32 -17.20
C ALA A 77 -6.91 9.43 -18.37
N GLU A 78 -6.23 8.31 -18.62
CA GLU A 78 -6.56 7.36 -19.69
C GLU A 78 -7.98 6.77 -19.59
N GLN A 79 -8.63 6.86 -18.42
CA GLN A 79 -10.02 6.45 -18.24
C GLN A 79 -11.03 7.45 -18.83
N TYR A 80 -10.56 8.60 -19.32
CA TYR A 80 -11.36 9.70 -19.85
C TYR A 80 -10.97 10.02 -21.31
N PRO A 81 -11.91 10.51 -22.15
CA PRO A 81 -11.58 10.97 -23.50
C PRO A 81 -10.51 12.07 -23.48
N GLU A 82 -9.52 11.99 -24.37
CA GLU A 82 -8.36 12.92 -24.41
C GLU A 82 -8.75 14.39 -24.57
N ASP A 83 -9.87 14.67 -25.24
CA ASP A 83 -10.40 16.00 -25.49
C ASP A 83 -11.26 16.55 -24.33
N SER A 84 -11.55 15.72 -23.32
CA SER A 84 -12.36 16.10 -22.17
C SER A 84 -11.66 17.17 -21.29
N ALA A 85 -12.46 17.94 -20.56
CA ALA A 85 -11.94 18.85 -19.55
C ALA A 85 -11.23 18.10 -18.40
N ASP A 86 -11.65 16.86 -18.13
CA ASP A 86 -11.22 16.07 -16.98
C ASP A 86 -9.87 15.44 -17.23
N TYR A 87 -9.69 14.85 -18.42
CA TYR A 87 -8.39 14.43 -18.91
C TYR A 87 -7.35 15.54 -18.72
N ARG A 88 -7.67 16.77 -19.15
CA ARG A 88 -6.77 17.92 -19.01
C ARG A 88 -6.49 18.30 -17.55
N LYS A 89 -7.51 18.32 -16.68
CA LYS A 89 -7.33 18.64 -15.26
C LYS A 89 -6.48 17.59 -14.55
N ILE A 90 -6.75 16.30 -14.79
CA ILE A 90 -6.01 15.18 -14.20
C ILE A 90 -4.55 15.25 -14.68
N CYS A 91 -4.30 15.43 -15.97
CA CYS A 91 -2.95 15.56 -16.53
C CYS A 91 -2.19 16.79 -15.99
N GLN A 92 -2.88 17.86 -15.60
CA GLN A 92 -2.27 19.05 -14.99
C GLN A 92 -2.02 18.88 -13.49
N TYR A 93 -2.70 17.93 -12.84
CA TYR A 93 -2.51 17.67 -11.42
C TYR A 93 -1.13 17.05 -11.17
N THR A 94 -0.39 17.63 -10.21
CA THR A 94 0.93 17.13 -9.82
C THR A 94 0.83 16.55 -8.40
N PRO A 95 0.66 15.23 -8.26
CA PRO A 95 0.58 14.61 -6.95
C PRO A 95 1.90 14.73 -6.20
N GLY A 96 1.82 14.68 -4.88
CA GLY A 96 2.97 14.58 -4.01
C GLY A 96 3.69 13.25 -4.17
N ARG A 97 4.93 13.23 -3.66
CA ARG A 97 5.67 12.00 -3.42
C ARG A 97 5.58 11.64 -1.96
N TYR A 98 5.47 10.36 -1.68
CA TYR A 98 5.30 9.83 -0.34
C TYR A 98 6.30 8.69 -0.14
N LEU A 99 6.74 8.53 1.10
CA LEU A 99 7.63 7.45 1.50
C LEU A 99 6.81 6.39 2.23
N GLY A 100 7.12 5.12 1.97
CA GLY A 100 6.42 4.04 2.63
C GLY A 100 7.18 2.73 2.61
N LEU A 101 6.77 1.82 3.47
CA LEU A 101 7.24 0.44 3.55
C LEU A 101 6.22 -0.48 2.92
N VAL A 102 6.67 -1.30 1.97
CA VAL A 102 5.85 -2.33 1.35
C VAL A 102 5.68 -3.47 2.35
N THR A 103 4.44 -3.82 2.66
CA THR A 103 4.11 -4.86 3.66
C THR A 103 3.40 -6.05 3.03
N SER A 104 2.80 -5.88 1.85
CA SER A 104 2.23 -6.99 1.10
C SER A 104 2.29 -6.71 -0.40
N THR A 105 2.38 -7.79 -1.18
CA THR A 105 2.45 -7.75 -2.64
C THR A 105 1.51 -8.79 -3.21
N PHE A 106 0.71 -8.41 -4.20
CA PHE A 106 -0.25 -9.25 -4.87
C PHE A 106 0.02 -9.17 -6.37
N ALA A 107 -0.07 -10.30 -7.07
CA ALA A 107 0.02 -10.34 -8.51
C ALA A 107 -1.23 -11.03 -9.04
N ARG A 108 -1.90 -10.39 -10.00
CA ARG A 108 -3.05 -10.93 -10.71
C ARG A 108 -2.73 -10.98 -12.19
N TRP A 109 -2.92 -12.15 -12.79
CA TRP A 109 -2.88 -12.27 -14.23
C TRP A 109 -4.14 -11.65 -14.83
N ASN A 110 -3.96 -10.72 -15.77
CA ASN A 110 -5.02 -10.13 -16.58
C ASN A 110 -5.03 -10.87 -17.93
N GLU A 111 -6.02 -11.75 -18.11
CA GLU A 111 -6.14 -12.54 -19.33
C GLU A 111 -6.44 -11.69 -20.56
N ASP A 112 -7.21 -10.61 -20.41
CA ASP A 112 -7.64 -9.75 -21.50
C ASP A 112 -6.46 -8.97 -22.10
N GLU A 113 -5.57 -8.48 -21.24
CA GLU A 113 -4.37 -7.74 -21.64
C GLU A 113 -3.15 -8.64 -21.84
N GLY A 114 -3.22 -9.90 -21.41
CA GLY A 114 -2.07 -10.80 -21.35
C GLY A 114 -0.93 -10.25 -20.48
N SER A 115 -1.29 -9.49 -19.43
CA SER A 115 -0.38 -8.74 -18.55
C SER A 115 -0.51 -9.22 -17.10
N THR A 116 0.47 -8.90 -16.25
CA THR A 116 0.32 -9.10 -14.78
C THR A 116 0.12 -7.75 -14.12
N ASP A 117 -1.04 -7.56 -13.50
CA ASP A 117 -1.29 -6.45 -12.59
C ASP A 117 -0.66 -6.77 -11.24
N GLU A 118 0.25 -5.92 -10.79
CA GLU A 118 0.87 -6.00 -9.47
C GLU A 118 0.25 -4.94 -8.55
N ASP A 119 -0.29 -5.37 -7.41
CA ASP A 119 -0.73 -4.48 -6.34
C ASP A 119 0.22 -4.62 -5.13
N VAL A 120 0.41 -3.54 -4.38
CA VAL A 120 1.17 -3.54 -3.13
C VAL A 120 0.40 -2.81 -2.03
N ILE A 121 0.55 -3.27 -0.79
CA ILE A 121 0.13 -2.49 0.39
C ILE A 121 1.37 -1.84 0.97
N VAL A 122 1.25 -0.54 1.22
CA VAL A 122 2.34 0.32 1.67
C VAL A 122 1.91 1.06 2.93
N HIS A 123 2.66 0.90 4.01
CA HIS A 123 2.45 1.68 5.23
C HIS A 123 3.31 2.93 5.21
N PHE A 124 2.73 4.05 5.60
CA PHE A 124 3.41 5.35 5.48
C PHE A 124 4.65 5.45 6.37
N VAL A 125 5.64 6.19 5.89
CA VAL A 125 6.81 6.59 6.66
C VAL A 125 6.85 8.11 6.71
N SER A 126 7.07 8.66 7.90
CA SER A 126 7.13 10.10 8.12
C SER A 126 8.16 10.47 9.18
N LYS A 127 8.64 11.71 9.15
CA LYS A 127 9.42 12.29 10.24
C LYS A 127 8.60 12.42 11.53
N TYR A 128 7.29 12.61 11.39
CA TYR A 128 6.36 12.87 12.48
C TYR A 128 5.59 11.59 12.85
N THR A 129 5.08 11.59 14.08
CA THR A 129 4.11 10.58 14.51
C THR A 129 2.76 10.85 13.84
N PRO A 130 1.85 9.87 13.76
CA PRO A 130 0.47 10.13 13.36
C PRO A 130 -0.13 11.27 14.19
N GLU A 131 -0.78 12.25 13.55
CA GLU A 131 -1.34 13.42 14.25
C GLU A 131 -2.66 13.10 14.98
N LEU A 132 -3.35 12.05 14.54
CA LEU A 132 -4.59 11.59 15.14
C LEU A 132 -4.31 10.96 16.51
N SER A 133 -4.92 11.51 17.55
CA SER A 133 -4.69 11.11 18.95
C SER A 133 -4.85 9.61 19.20
N VAL A 134 -5.84 8.99 18.53
CA VAL A 134 -6.20 7.58 18.65
C VAL A 134 -5.16 6.61 18.05
N VAL A 135 -4.25 7.12 17.21
CA VAL A 135 -3.17 6.34 16.59
C VAL A 135 -1.81 7.02 16.79
N ALA A 136 -1.70 7.96 17.73
CA ALA A 136 -0.50 8.77 17.92
C ALA A 136 0.74 7.94 18.31
N ASP A 137 0.54 6.77 18.91
CA ASP A 137 1.55 5.77 19.29
C ASP A 137 1.64 4.57 18.33
N HIS A 138 0.92 4.61 17.21
CA HIS A 138 0.92 3.59 16.16
C HIS A 138 2.09 3.81 15.19
N PHE A 139 3.30 3.76 15.73
CA PHE A 139 4.52 3.86 14.94
C PHE A 139 5.67 3.07 15.57
N VAL A 140 6.70 2.81 14.75
CA VAL A 140 8.00 2.29 15.18
C VAL A 140 9.10 3.20 14.64
N PRO A 141 10.08 3.63 15.46
CA PRO A 141 11.23 4.39 14.96
C PRO A 141 12.03 3.58 13.94
N ILE A 142 12.64 4.26 12.96
CA ILE A 142 13.57 3.66 11.99
C ILE A 142 14.97 4.18 12.31
N PHE A 143 15.95 3.29 12.39
CA PHE A 143 17.35 3.68 12.55
C PHE A 143 17.85 4.35 11.25
N PRO A 144 18.59 5.49 11.31
CA PRO A 144 19.18 6.11 12.50
C PRO A 144 18.24 7.06 13.27
N VAL A 145 18.38 7.05 14.60
CA VAL A 145 17.69 7.96 15.53
C VAL A 145 18.73 8.93 16.13
N SER A 146 18.43 10.22 16.20
CA SER A 146 19.35 11.27 16.66
C SER A 146 19.51 11.34 18.19
N SER A 147 18.64 10.66 18.93
CA SER A 147 18.69 10.56 20.38
C SER A 147 20.00 9.93 20.86
N THR A 148 20.62 10.52 21.89
CA THR A 148 21.77 9.94 22.59
C THR A 148 21.40 8.76 23.49
N ALA A 149 20.11 8.41 23.57
CA ALA A 149 19.69 7.17 24.19
C ALA A 149 20.27 6.03 23.35
N SER A 150 21.13 5.21 23.97
CA SER A 150 21.74 4.02 23.40
C SER A 150 20.77 3.29 22.49
N GLU A 151 21.18 2.97 21.26
CA GLU A 151 20.45 2.14 20.27
C GLU A 151 19.13 1.62 20.84
N ASP A 152 18.06 2.39 20.69
CA ASP A 152 16.75 1.97 21.18
C ASP A 152 16.46 0.64 20.50
N SER A 153 16.48 -0.45 21.28
CA SER A 153 16.40 -1.82 20.75
C SER A 153 15.07 -2.10 20.03
N SER A 154 14.16 -1.13 20.04
CA SER A 154 12.89 -1.13 19.34
C SER A 154 12.98 -0.58 17.90
N ALA A 155 13.98 0.24 17.57
CA ALA A 155 14.08 0.89 16.26
C ALA A 155 14.35 -0.12 15.13
N LEU A 156 13.63 -0.01 14.02
CA LEU A 156 13.77 -0.88 12.86
C LEU A 156 15.10 -0.63 12.16
N HIS A 157 15.84 -1.69 11.86
CA HIS A 157 17.08 -1.60 11.10
C HIS A 157 16.92 -2.08 9.67
N THR A 158 17.65 -1.42 8.78
CA THR A 158 17.72 -1.74 7.36
C THR A 158 19.02 -2.46 7.02
N GLY A 159 19.05 -3.18 5.89
CA GLY A 159 20.27 -3.79 5.36
C GLY A 159 21.32 -2.77 4.91
N ILE A 160 20.85 -1.62 4.40
CA ILE A 160 21.66 -0.44 4.03
C ILE A 160 21.19 0.72 4.89
N LEU A 161 22.10 1.59 5.36
CA LEU A 161 21.75 2.76 6.17
C LEU A 161 20.58 3.53 5.57
N PHE A 162 19.48 3.60 6.33
CA PHE A 162 18.33 4.40 5.95
C PHE A 162 18.75 5.87 5.88
N PRO A 163 18.42 6.59 4.79
CA PRO A 163 19.01 7.90 4.56
C PRO A 163 18.30 9.03 5.33
N TRP A 164 17.19 8.73 6.01
CA TRP A 164 16.36 9.70 6.69
C TRP A 164 16.44 9.51 8.21
N ILE A 165 17.05 10.48 8.92
CA ILE A 165 17.21 10.43 10.37
C ILE A 165 15.88 10.76 11.08
N ASP A 166 15.57 10.06 12.17
CA ASP A 166 14.38 10.25 13.03
C ASP A 166 13.03 9.93 12.39
N TYR A 167 13.06 9.24 11.25
CA TYR A 167 11.86 8.80 10.56
C TYR A 167 11.21 7.63 11.30
N LYS A 168 9.90 7.52 11.14
CA LYS A 168 9.02 6.61 11.86
C LYS A 168 8.18 5.85 10.85
N GLN A 169 8.15 4.54 11.01
CA GLN A 169 7.26 3.65 10.29
C GLN A 169 5.89 3.69 10.96
N TRP A 170 4.86 4.17 10.28
CA TRP A 170 3.49 4.09 10.78
C TRP A 170 2.99 2.65 10.64
N THR A 171 2.20 2.17 11.60
CA THR A 171 1.85 0.74 11.70
C THR A 171 0.43 0.41 11.25
N THR A 172 -0.49 1.37 11.33
CA THR A 172 -1.92 1.17 11.01
C THR A 172 -2.39 1.92 9.78
N LEU A 173 -1.65 2.94 9.38
CA LEU A 173 -2.00 3.84 8.27
C LEU A 173 -1.13 3.53 7.05
N GLY A 174 -1.79 3.44 5.90
CA GLY A 174 -1.17 3.00 4.66
C GLY A 174 -2.14 3.07 3.48
N VAL A 175 -1.69 2.57 2.34
CA VAL A 175 -2.43 2.63 1.09
C VAL A 175 -2.18 1.37 0.27
N ARG A 176 -3.20 0.94 -0.48
CA ARG A 176 -3.06 -0.06 -1.52
C ARG A 176 -2.79 0.62 -2.86
N LEU A 177 -1.68 0.26 -3.50
CA LEU A 177 -1.26 0.83 -4.78
C LEU A 177 -1.27 -0.24 -5.86
N ARG A 178 -1.69 0.12 -7.06
CA ARG A 178 -1.47 -0.66 -8.28
C ARG A 178 -0.21 -0.15 -8.97
N VAL A 179 0.76 -1.03 -9.15
CA VAL A 179 2.06 -0.70 -9.72
C VAL A 179 1.90 -0.50 -11.22
N ARG A 180 2.01 0.75 -11.68
CA ARG A 180 1.94 1.09 -13.11
C ARG A 180 3.32 1.32 -13.70
N ARG A 181 4.16 2.02 -12.96
CA ARG A 181 5.54 2.30 -13.37
C ARG A 181 6.50 2.11 -12.22
N THR A 182 7.61 1.45 -12.51
CA THR A 182 8.72 1.30 -11.57
C THR A 182 9.95 2.02 -12.10
N ASN A 183 10.64 2.68 -11.18
CA ASN A 183 11.93 3.32 -11.43
C ASN A 183 12.98 2.50 -10.65
N PRO A 184 13.60 1.50 -11.31
CA PRO A 184 14.52 0.59 -10.66
C PRO A 184 15.79 1.31 -10.20
N SER A 185 16.42 0.76 -9.18
CA SER A 185 17.69 1.24 -8.64
C SER A 185 18.57 0.05 -8.30
N SER A 186 19.89 0.24 -8.35
CA SER A 186 20.85 -0.73 -7.82
C SER A 186 20.87 -0.76 -6.29
N LEU A 187 20.30 0.26 -5.64
CA LEU A 187 20.13 0.34 -4.20
C LEU A 187 18.66 0.15 -3.85
N VAL A 188 18.42 -0.80 -2.95
CA VAL A 188 17.12 -1.10 -2.39
C VAL A 188 17.26 -1.04 -0.88
N PHE A 189 16.37 -0.30 -0.23
CA PHE A 189 16.39 -0.13 1.22
C PHE A 189 15.39 -1.10 1.81
N GLU A 190 15.87 -2.26 2.23
CA GLU A 190 15.03 -3.31 2.81
C GLU A 190 15.27 -3.38 4.32
N LEU A 191 14.19 -3.63 5.07
CA LEU A 191 14.28 -4.07 6.45
C LEU A 191 14.97 -5.43 6.53
N ARG A 192 15.66 -5.68 7.64
CA ARG A 192 16.07 -7.04 7.98
C ARG A 192 14.82 -7.85 8.32
N ASN A 193 14.85 -9.16 8.05
CA ASN A 193 13.70 -10.03 8.32
C ASN A 193 13.19 -9.92 9.77
N GLU A 194 14.10 -9.93 10.75
CA GLU A 194 13.76 -9.79 12.17
C GLU A 194 13.09 -8.44 12.51
N ASP A 195 13.49 -7.37 11.82
CA ASP A 195 12.89 -6.04 11.99
C ASP A 195 11.53 -5.96 11.28
N PHE A 196 11.38 -6.63 10.12
CA PHE A 196 10.10 -6.72 9.43
C PHE A 196 9.07 -7.51 10.26
N GLU A 197 9.46 -8.66 10.83
CA GLU A 197 8.61 -9.44 11.75
C GLU A 197 8.21 -8.59 12.97
N ARG A 198 9.15 -7.83 13.55
CA ARG A 198 8.85 -6.93 14.67
C ARG A 198 7.86 -5.82 14.29
N PHE A 199 7.96 -5.31 13.06
CA PHE A 199 6.98 -4.37 12.53
C PHE A 199 5.60 -5.03 12.40
N GLU A 200 5.51 -6.23 11.81
CA GLU A 200 4.25 -6.95 11.63
C GLU A 200 3.58 -7.26 12.98
N ASP A 201 4.36 -7.68 13.98
CA ASP A 201 3.89 -7.92 15.35
C ASP A 201 3.30 -6.65 16.01
N LYS A 202 3.93 -5.49 15.80
CA LYS A 202 3.43 -4.22 16.32
C LYS A 202 2.19 -3.77 15.56
N ALA A 203 2.21 -3.86 14.23
CA ALA A 203 1.08 -3.52 13.38
C ALA A 203 -0.16 -4.35 13.73
N GLY A 204 -0.02 -5.67 13.90
CA GLY A 204 -1.13 -6.53 14.31
C GLY A 204 -1.77 -6.10 15.63
N LYS A 205 -0.95 -5.78 16.64
CA LYS A 205 -1.44 -5.27 17.94
C LYS A 205 -2.16 -3.93 17.79
N ASP A 206 -1.59 -3.02 17.02
CA ASP A 206 -2.14 -1.68 16.82
C ASP A 206 -3.47 -1.72 16.03
N TYR A 207 -3.58 -2.60 15.03
CA TYR A 207 -4.84 -2.84 14.32
C TYR A 207 -5.92 -3.39 15.26
N SER A 208 -5.60 -4.38 16.09
CA SER A 208 -6.55 -4.92 17.08
C SER A 208 -7.00 -3.86 18.08
N LEU A 209 -6.11 -2.93 18.48
CA LEU A 209 -6.49 -1.81 19.34
C LEU A 209 -7.43 -0.86 18.60
N LEU A 210 -7.08 -0.46 17.37
CA LEU A 210 -7.87 0.48 16.57
C LEU A 210 -9.31 0.00 16.33
N GLU A 211 -9.52 -1.31 16.12
CA GLU A 211 -10.86 -1.90 15.97
C GLU A 211 -11.77 -1.73 17.19
N THR A 212 -11.20 -1.49 18.38
CA THR A 212 -11.94 -1.37 19.63
C THR A 212 -12.17 0.07 20.09
N VAL A 213 -11.56 1.05 19.42
CA VAL A 213 -11.64 2.47 19.81
C VAL A 213 -12.92 3.09 19.25
N ASP A 214 -13.72 3.68 20.12
CA ASP A 214 -14.83 4.54 19.73
C ASP A 214 -14.30 5.94 19.38
N VAL A 215 -14.56 6.38 18.15
CA VAL A 215 -14.09 7.65 17.59
C VAL A 215 -15.26 8.50 17.12
N ASP A 216 -15.10 9.81 17.12
CA ASP A 216 -16.04 10.71 16.48
C ASP A 216 -16.04 10.52 14.94
N ASP A 217 -17.06 11.04 14.27
CA ASP A 217 -17.26 10.85 12.82
C ASP A 217 -16.13 11.48 11.99
N GLU A 218 -15.60 12.64 12.39
CA GLU A 218 -14.53 13.34 11.66
C GLU A 218 -13.20 12.56 11.73
N THR A 219 -12.85 12.06 12.92
CA THR A 219 -11.70 11.18 13.11
C THR A 219 -11.86 9.88 12.32
N ARG A 220 -13.07 9.31 12.30
CA ARG A 220 -13.36 8.08 11.53
C ARG A 220 -13.15 8.28 10.04
N ASP A 221 -13.63 9.39 9.48
CA ASP A 221 -13.48 9.70 8.07
C ASP A 221 -12.01 9.89 7.69
N THR A 222 -11.25 10.62 8.52
CA THR A 222 -9.81 10.81 8.31
C THR A 222 -9.05 9.48 8.39
N LEU A 223 -9.37 8.63 9.37
CA LEU A 223 -8.80 7.29 9.47
C LEU A 223 -9.14 6.45 8.24
N ALA A 224 -10.38 6.48 7.75
CA ALA A 224 -10.79 5.72 6.57
C ALA A 224 -9.99 6.13 5.31
N ARG A 225 -9.70 7.43 5.15
CA ARG A 225 -8.87 7.95 4.04
C ARG A 225 -7.40 7.55 4.11
N LEU A 226 -6.86 7.40 5.32
CA LEU A 226 -5.45 7.04 5.57
C LEU A 226 -5.23 5.56 5.88
N SER A 227 -6.30 4.79 6.03
CA SER A 227 -6.27 3.34 6.19
C SER A 227 -6.12 2.68 4.82
N VAL A 228 -5.60 1.46 4.82
CA VAL A 228 -5.41 0.67 3.60
C VAL A 228 -6.78 0.41 2.95
N ALA A 229 -7.08 1.20 1.91
CA ALA A 229 -8.33 1.07 1.18
C ALA A 229 -8.41 -0.28 0.45
N PRO A 230 -9.62 -0.84 0.27
CA PRO A 230 -9.80 -2.08 -0.49
C PRO A 230 -9.43 -1.91 -1.97
N VAL A 231 -9.59 -0.70 -2.51
CA VAL A 231 -9.31 -0.35 -3.90
C VAL A 231 -7.85 0.10 -4.04
N ALA A 232 -7.15 -0.44 -5.04
CA ALA A 232 -5.78 -0.07 -5.36
C ALA A 232 -5.74 1.20 -6.22
N LEU A 233 -4.93 2.18 -5.83
CA LEU A 233 -4.72 3.41 -6.60
C LEU A 233 -3.52 3.26 -7.55
N PRO A 234 -3.62 3.67 -8.83
CA PRO A 234 -2.51 3.55 -9.77
C PRO A 234 -1.35 4.45 -9.33
N ALA A 235 -0.14 3.90 -9.33
CA ALA A 235 1.04 4.59 -8.80
C ALA A 235 2.31 4.36 -9.62
N GLU A 236 3.17 5.36 -9.56
CA GLU A 236 4.58 5.28 -9.94
C GLU A 236 5.43 5.08 -8.68
N ILE A 237 6.40 4.18 -8.77
CA ILE A 237 7.24 3.74 -7.65
C ILE A 237 8.72 3.97 -7.96
N TRP A 238 9.48 4.42 -6.97
CA TRP A 238 10.94 4.59 -7.00
C TRP A 238 11.59 3.78 -5.87
N PHE A 239 12.60 2.97 -6.22
CA PHE A 239 13.36 2.17 -5.25
C PHE A 239 14.49 2.94 -4.56
N ASP A 240 15.08 3.96 -5.21
CA ASP A 240 16.08 4.82 -4.57
C ASP A 240 15.40 5.92 -3.76
N ILE A 241 15.28 5.71 -2.45
CA ILE A 241 14.59 6.65 -1.57
C ILE A 241 15.43 7.88 -1.17
N ARG A 242 16.66 8.08 -1.66
CA ARG A 242 17.57 9.13 -1.16
C ARG A 242 17.34 10.53 -1.75
N ASN A 243 16.92 10.62 -3.00
CA ASN A 243 16.99 11.86 -3.78
C ASN A 243 15.61 12.48 -4.04
N HIS A 244 14.78 12.51 -3.01
CA HIS A 244 13.40 13.01 -3.09
C HIS A 244 13.17 14.12 -2.06
N PRO A 245 13.67 15.35 -2.31
CA PRO A 245 13.50 16.48 -1.39
C PRO A 245 12.04 16.96 -1.27
N ASP A 246 11.16 16.46 -2.14
CA ASP A 246 9.76 16.77 -2.28
C ASP A 246 8.83 15.73 -1.62
N ILE A 247 9.35 14.85 -0.76
CA ILE A 247 8.51 13.94 0.02
C ILE A 247 7.57 14.78 0.91
N LYS A 248 6.27 14.58 0.71
CA LYS A 248 5.20 15.18 1.51
C LYS A 248 4.86 14.30 2.71
N GLU A 249 4.22 14.92 3.69
CA GLU A 249 3.68 14.21 4.85
C GLU A 249 2.44 13.37 4.47
N PRO A 250 2.18 12.24 5.17
CA PRO A 250 1.07 11.35 4.84
C PRO A 250 -0.31 12.00 4.85
N LEU A 251 -0.56 13.01 5.67
CA LEU A 251 -1.85 13.74 5.66
C LEU A 251 -2.12 14.44 4.32
N CYS A 252 -1.08 14.90 3.63
CA CYS A 252 -1.23 15.45 2.29
C CYS A 252 -1.65 14.40 1.27
N PHE A 253 -1.51 13.10 1.56
CA PHE A 253 -1.99 12.03 0.67
C PHE A 253 -3.51 12.03 0.60
N ALA A 254 -4.20 12.13 1.75
CA ALA A 254 -5.66 12.21 1.78
C ALA A 254 -6.17 13.40 0.96
N THR A 255 -5.53 14.58 1.10
CA THR A 255 -5.86 15.76 0.29
C THR A 255 -5.64 15.55 -1.20
N ASP A 256 -4.58 14.84 -1.59
CA ASP A 256 -4.31 14.53 -3.00
C ASP A 256 -5.38 13.58 -3.57
N VAL A 257 -5.81 12.57 -2.80
CA VAL A 257 -6.90 11.66 -3.17
C VAL A 257 -8.22 12.43 -3.29
N ASP A 258 -8.59 13.24 -2.29
CA ASP A 258 -9.83 14.03 -2.33
C ASP A 258 -9.84 15.01 -3.50
N SER A 259 -8.70 15.61 -3.83
CA SER A 259 -8.58 16.54 -4.96
C SER A 259 -8.81 15.82 -6.29
N LEU A 260 -8.23 14.62 -6.46
CA LEU A 260 -8.44 13.80 -7.65
C LEU A 260 -9.88 13.28 -7.74
N GLU A 261 -10.45 12.80 -6.64
CA GLU A 261 -11.86 12.39 -6.58
C GLU A 261 -12.80 13.55 -6.90
N SER A 262 -12.53 14.76 -6.41
CA SER A 262 -13.33 15.95 -6.70
C SER A 262 -13.30 16.33 -8.18
N ILE A 263 -12.14 16.19 -8.84
CA ILE A 263 -12.03 16.39 -10.30
C ILE A 263 -12.90 15.38 -11.05
N ILE A 264 -12.98 14.14 -10.55
CA ILE A 264 -13.76 13.06 -11.15
C ILE A 264 -15.27 13.25 -10.91
N VAL A 265 -15.68 13.47 -9.66
CA VAL A 265 -17.10 13.57 -9.26
C VAL A 265 -17.73 14.88 -9.70
N GLY A 266 -17.00 15.99 -9.61
CA GLY A 266 -17.49 17.33 -9.99
C GLY A 266 -17.88 17.47 -11.47
N CYS A 267 -17.57 16.45 -12.27
CA CYS A 267 -17.81 16.43 -13.71
C CYS A 267 -18.97 15.52 -14.13
N MET A 268 -19.47 14.65 -13.23
CA MET A 268 -20.69 13.87 -13.48
C MET A 268 -21.98 14.67 -13.24
N SER A 269 -21.92 15.85 -12.61
CA SER A 269 -23.13 16.57 -12.15
C SER A 269 -23.68 17.65 -13.11
N ARG A 270 -23.38 17.65 -14.42
CA ARG A 270 -23.79 18.78 -15.29
C ARG A 270 -24.59 18.49 -16.57
N ASP A 271 -24.84 17.23 -16.93
CA ASP A 271 -25.46 16.95 -18.24
C ASP A 271 -26.94 16.53 -18.21
N HIS A 272 -27.66 16.70 -17.08
CA HIS A 272 -29.08 16.28 -16.98
C HIS A 272 -30.13 17.36 -16.74
N GLU A 273 -29.80 18.66 -16.75
CA GLU A 273 -30.82 19.72 -16.68
C GLU A 273 -30.63 20.80 -17.76
N SER A 274 -30.94 20.47 -19.01
CA SER A 274 -31.47 21.43 -20.02
C SER A 274 -31.83 20.72 -21.31
N SER A 275 -32.92 19.95 -21.31
CA SER A 275 -33.64 19.66 -22.54
C SER A 275 -35.08 19.25 -22.23
N ALA A 276 -35.85 20.18 -21.68
CA ALA A 276 -37.30 20.12 -21.77
C ALA A 276 -37.82 21.56 -21.81
N LEU A 277 -38.74 21.78 -22.74
CA LEU A 277 -39.50 23.01 -23.01
C LEU A 277 -38.83 23.95 -24.04
N ASP A 278 -38.93 23.53 -25.30
CA ASP A 278 -39.47 24.38 -26.36
C ASP A 278 -39.90 23.50 -27.53
N GLU A 279 -41.14 23.02 -27.50
CA GLU A 279 -41.90 22.78 -28.73
C GLU A 279 -43.32 23.33 -28.54
N GLU A 280 -43.64 24.25 -29.45
CA GLU A 280 -44.85 25.05 -29.64
C GLU A 280 -45.99 24.22 -30.26
#